data_AF-A0A927UZ17-F1
#
_entry.id   AF-A0A927UZ17-F1
#
_cell.length_a   1.000
_cell.length_b   1.000
_cell.length_c   1.000
_cell.angle_alpha   90.00
_cell.angle_beta   90.00
_cell.angle_gamma   90.00
#
_symmetry.space_group_name_H-M   'P 1'
#
loop_
_entity.id
_entity.type
_entity.pdbx_description
1 polymer ?
#
loop_
_entity_poly.entity_id
_entity_poly.type
_entity_poly.pdbx_seq_one_letter_code
_entity_poly.pdbx_strand_id
1 'polypeptide(L)'
;MFTPIDIQQKKFKGALGYKKKDVDAFMADLLDSYEYLYKENLDLNEKIKNLTQTINQYKSIEKSLQKALILAQSAAEDVRDTANNSAKLIESEARSKAKQIVLDARKEYEEIYNKTVAMARQLEVYKTQCKQAAMAQVEILNGDMYAIDFEELERTFKIETEDETLGFIEEKQEEVRIDKNSEKLNDSTEKILDAVNKASSDLDDAAENVSEEAAATRENEELTPEELQINDEFYTLVAEVMEDEGEENYNEENYNDENNVEA
;
A
#
# COMPACT_ATOMS: atom_id res chain seq x y z
N MET A 1 51.88 -67.39 -28.24
CA MET A 1 53.08 -66.68 -27.75
C MET A 1 53.80 -67.62 -26.80
N PHE A 2 55.13 -67.68 -26.83
CA PHE A 2 55.89 -68.50 -25.89
C PHE A 2 56.01 -67.78 -24.55
N THR A 3 55.92 -68.50 -23.45
CA THR A 3 56.26 -67.97 -22.12
C THR A 3 57.77 -68.13 -21.88
N PRO A 4 58.36 -67.39 -20.93
CA PRO A 4 59.76 -67.62 -20.54
C PRO A 4 60.04 -69.10 -20.21
N ILE A 5 59.07 -69.78 -19.57
CA ILE A 5 59.12 -71.22 -19.27
C ILE A 5 59.16 -72.09 -20.53
N ASP A 6 58.43 -71.72 -21.58
CA ASP A 6 58.43 -72.48 -22.84
C ASP A 6 59.77 -72.37 -23.58
N ILE A 7 60.45 -71.23 -23.45
CA ILE A 7 61.80 -71.00 -24.00
C ILE A 7 62.81 -71.84 -23.21
N GLN A 8 62.72 -71.83 -21.88
CA GLN A 8 63.62 -72.58 -21.00
C GLN A 8 63.51 -74.10 -21.18
N GLN A 9 62.31 -74.61 -21.46
CA GLN A 9 62.06 -76.04 -21.65
C GLN A 9 62.35 -76.53 -23.08
N LYS A 10 62.71 -75.64 -24.01
CA LYS A 10 62.90 -75.98 -25.41
C LYS A 10 64.15 -76.84 -25.62
N LYS A 11 63.96 -78.07 -26.11
CA LYS A 11 65.04 -78.99 -26.48
C LYS A 11 65.23 -79.05 -28.00
N PHE A 12 66.48 -78.90 -28.45
CA PHE A 12 66.86 -79.05 -29.85
C PHE A 12 67.37 -80.47 -30.13
N LYS A 13 67.06 -81.01 -31.32
CA LYS A 13 67.58 -82.32 -31.77
C LYS A 13 69.03 -82.19 -32.25
N GLY A 14 69.89 -83.14 -31.92
CA GLY A 14 71.30 -83.13 -32.34
C GLY A 14 71.49 -83.56 -33.79
N ALA A 15 72.13 -82.72 -34.60
CA ALA A 15 72.55 -82.98 -35.98
C ALA A 15 73.85 -82.20 -36.27
N LEU A 16 74.48 -82.41 -37.43
CA LEU A 16 75.59 -81.57 -37.91
C LEU A 16 75.10 -80.10 -37.99
N GLY A 17 75.43 -79.27 -37.01
CA GLY A 17 74.84 -77.94 -36.85
C GLY A 17 75.55 -77.08 -35.81
N TYR A 18 74.88 -76.01 -35.34
CA TYR A 18 75.45 -75.04 -34.40
C TYR A 18 76.01 -75.68 -33.12
N LYS A 19 77.06 -75.06 -32.56
CA LYS A 19 77.69 -75.51 -31.31
C LYS A 19 76.71 -75.34 -30.16
N LYS A 20 76.40 -76.45 -29.48
CA LYS A 20 75.46 -76.49 -28.36
C LYS A 20 75.76 -75.45 -27.27
N LYS A 21 77.04 -75.31 -26.87
CA LYS A 21 77.45 -74.33 -25.85
C LYS A 21 77.13 -72.88 -26.23
N ASP A 22 77.35 -72.51 -27.49
CA ASP A 22 77.12 -71.12 -27.95
C ASP A 22 75.62 -70.82 -28.04
N VAL A 23 74.82 -71.82 -28.46
CA VAL A 23 73.35 -71.73 -28.48
C VAL A 23 72.78 -71.65 -27.06
N ASP A 24 73.28 -72.47 -26.14
CA ASP A 24 72.82 -72.48 -24.74
C ASP A 24 73.12 -71.13 -24.04
N ALA A 25 74.30 -70.53 -24.30
CA ALA A 25 74.65 -69.22 -23.78
C ALA A 25 73.75 -68.10 -24.35
N PHE A 26 73.54 -68.09 -25.67
CA PHE A 26 72.63 -67.12 -26.30
C PHE A 26 71.18 -67.28 -25.82
N MET A 27 70.71 -68.52 -25.63
CA MET A 27 69.36 -68.79 -25.12
C MET A 27 69.20 -68.34 -23.66
N ALA A 28 70.26 -68.37 -22.84
CA ALA A 28 70.23 -67.81 -21.50
C ALA A 28 70.07 -66.28 -21.52
N ASP A 29 70.89 -65.58 -22.31
CA ASP A 29 70.79 -64.11 -22.47
C ASP A 29 69.43 -63.68 -23.05
N LEU A 30 68.92 -64.47 -24.01
CA LEU A 30 67.60 -64.25 -24.60
C LEU A 30 66.49 -64.49 -23.58
N LEU A 31 66.60 -65.53 -22.75
CA LEU A 31 65.62 -65.83 -21.72
C LEU A 31 65.54 -64.70 -20.69
N ASP A 32 66.68 -64.21 -20.20
CA ASP A 32 66.74 -63.10 -19.24
C ASP A 32 66.10 -61.82 -19.81
N SER A 33 66.46 -61.47 -21.06
CA SER A 33 65.89 -60.31 -21.75
C SER A 33 64.39 -60.46 -22.00
N TYR A 34 63.94 -61.67 -22.37
CA TYR A 34 62.53 -61.97 -22.61
C TYR A 34 61.71 -61.97 -21.33
N GLU A 35 62.26 -62.48 -20.22
CA GLU A 35 61.59 -62.46 -18.93
C GLU A 35 61.42 -61.03 -18.41
N TYR A 36 62.45 -60.17 -18.58
CA TYR A 36 62.36 -58.75 -18.28
C TYR A 36 61.24 -58.07 -19.09
N LEU A 37 61.24 -58.23 -20.42
CA LEU A 37 60.20 -57.68 -21.31
C LEU A 37 58.81 -58.21 -20.97
N TYR A 38 58.70 -59.49 -20.61
CA TYR A 38 57.43 -60.12 -20.27
C TYR A 38 56.86 -59.57 -18.96
N LYS A 39 57.70 -59.39 -17.92
CA LYS A 39 57.30 -58.76 -16.65
C LYS A 39 56.90 -57.30 -16.87
N GLU A 40 57.71 -56.53 -17.59
CA GLU A 40 57.39 -55.13 -17.89
C GLU A 40 56.07 -55.01 -18.67
N ASN A 41 55.81 -55.91 -19.61
CA ASN A 41 54.54 -55.93 -20.35
C ASN A 41 53.34 -56.24 -19.44
N LEU A 42 53.48 -57.17 -18.50
CA LEU A 42 52.43 -57.45 -17.50
C LEU A 42 52.16 -56.23 -16.62
N ASP A 43 53.21 -55.61 -16.08
CA ASP A 43 53.10 -54.42 -15.23
C ASP A 43 52.46 -53.24 -15.98
N LEU A 44 52.84 -53.03 -17.24
CA LEU A 44 52.25 -52.00 -18.10
C LEU A 44 50.77 -52.29 -18.39
N ASN A 45 50.41 -53.54 -18.68
CA ASN A 45 49.01 -53.92 -18.90
C ASN A 45 48.16 -53.72 -17.64
N GLU A 46 48.71 -54.04 -16.46
CA GLU A 46 48.03 -53.79 -15.19
C GLU A 46 47.84 -52.29 -14.94
N LYS A 47 48.87 -51.47 -15.18
CA LYS A 47 48.76 -50.01 -15.10
C LYS A 47 47.72 -49.45 -16.06
N ILE A 48 47.70 -49.91 -17.32
CA ILE A 48 46.70 -49.50 -18.31
C ILE A 48 45.30 -49.87 -17.84
N LYS A 49 45.11 -51.08 -17.30
CA LYS A 49 43.82 -51.51 -16.76
C LYS A 49 43.36 -50.62 -15.60
N ASN A 50 44.24 -50.34 -14.64
CA ASN A 50 43.94 -49.49 -13.48
C ASN A 50 43.62 -48.05 -13.90
N LEU A 51 44.39 -47.47 -14.81
CA LEU A 51 44.15 -46.14 -15.36
C LEU A 51 42.83 -46.08 -16.13
N THR A 52 42.53 -47.09 -16.94
CA THR A 52 41.28 -47.18 -17.70
C THR A 52 40.07 -47.26 -16.76
N GLN A 53 40.16 -48.05 -15.69
CA GLN A 53 39.11 -48.14 -14.68
C GLN A 53 38.90 -46.80 -13.97
N THR A 54 39.99 -46.12 -13.62
CA THR A 54 39.95 -44.79 -12.98
C THR A 54 39.31 -43.75 -13.89
N ILE A 55 39.67 -43.73 -15.18
CA ILE A 55 39.04 -42.85 -16.18
C ILE A 55 37.54 -43.11 -16.28
N ASN A 56 37.12 -44.37 -16.29
CA ASN A 56 35.70 -44.72 -16.34
C ASN A 56 34.94 -44.26 -15.09
N GLN A 57 35.56 -44.36 -13.90
CA GLN A 57 34.99 -43.80 -12.68
C GLN A 57 34.84 -42.29 -12.77
N TYR A 58 35.88 -41.56 -13.20
CA TYR A 58 35.79 -40.11 -13.38
C TYR A 58 34.70 -39.71 -14.39
N LYS A 59 34.58 -40.41 -15.51
CA LYS A 59 33.50 -40.17 -16.49
C LYS A 59 32.10 -40.40 -15.89
N SER A 60 31.96 -41.37 -14.98
CA SER A 60 30.69 -41.61 -14.29
C SER A 60 30.35 -40.48 -13.31
N ILE A 61 31.35 -40.00 -12.58
CA ILE A 61 31.23 -38.87 -11.66
C ILE A 61 30.87 -37.60 -12.44
N GLU A 62 31.58 -37.33 -13.54
CA GLU A 62 31.31 -36.20 -14.43
C GLU A 62 29.87 -36.20 -14.94
N LYS A 63 29.37 -37.34 -15.43
CA LYS A 63 27.97 -37.48 -15.85
C LYS A 63 26.99 -37.22 -14.71
N SER A 64 27.31 -37.66 -13.50
CA SER A 64 26.46 -37.43 -12.33
C SER A 64 26.45 -35.96 -11.93
N LEU A 65 27.60 -35.30 -11.99
CA LEU A 65 27.73 -33.86 -11.73
C LEU A 65 27.00 -33.03 -12.77
N GLN A 66 27.12 -33.37 -14.06
CA GLN A 66 26.36 -32.71 -15.14
C GLN A 66 24.85 -32.83 -14.92
N LYS A 67 24.36 -34.01 -14.53
CA LYS A 67 22.95 -34.19 -14.19
C LYS A 67 22.53 -33.36 -12.97
N ALA A 68 23.36 -33.31 -11.93
CA ALA A 68 23.10 -32.50 -10.75
C ALA A 68 23.05 -31.00 -11.08
N LEU A 69 23.93 -30.53 -11.97
CA LEU A 69 23.94 -29.14 -12.44
C LEU A 69 22.67 -28.80 -13.22
N ILE A 70 22.25 -29.66 -14.16
CA ILE A 70 21.01 -29.46 -14.92
C ILE A 70 19.80 -29.47 -13.98
N LEU A 71 19.76 -30.37 -13.01
CA LEU A 71 18.69 -30.42 -12.02
C LEU A 71 18.65 -29.16 -11.16
N ALA A 72 19.81 -28.68 -10.70
CA ALA A 72 19.92 -27.45 -9.93
C ALA A 72 19.48 -26.22 -10.75
N GLN A 73 19.85 -26.16 -12.03
CA GLN A 73 19.41 -25.11 -12.94
C GLN A 73 17.89 -25.14 -13.12
N SER A 74 17.32 -26.31 -13.43
CA SER A 74 15.87 -26.48 -13.58
C SER A 74 15.13 -26.08 -12.31
N ALA A 75 15.61 -26.50 -11.13
CA ALA A 75 15.00 -26.12 -9.86
C ALA A 75 15.09 -24.61 -9.59
N ALA A 76 16.21 -23.97 -9.96
CA ALA A 76 16.35 -22.51 -9.85
C ALA A 76 15.39 -21.77 -10.79
N GLU A 77 15.24 -22.25 -12.03
CA GLU A 77 14.27 -21.73 -13.00
C GLU A 77 12.83 -21.90 -12.49
N ASP A 78 12.47 -23.09 -12.01
CA ASP A 78 11.14 -23.37 -11.44
C ASP A 78 10.81 -22.46 -10.24
N VAL A 79 11.78 -22.24 -9.34
CA VAL A 79 11.62 -21.33 -8.20
C VAL A 79 11.43 -19.89 -8.68
N ARG A 80 12.23 -19.45 -9.65
CA ARG A 80 12.11 -18.10 -10.21
C ARG A 80 10.76 -17.88 -10.88
N ASP A 81 10.32 -18.84 -11.68
CA ASP A 81 9.04 -18.74 -12.40
C ASP A 81 7.86 -18.80 -11.42
N THR A 82 7.94 -19.63 -10.38
CA THR A 82 6.94 -19.65 -9.30
C THR A 82 6.89 -18.31 -8.58
N ALA A 83 8.04 -17.76 -8.18
CA ALA A 83 8.12 -16.46 -7.51
C ALA A 83 7.56 -15.33 -8.38
N ASN A 84 7.89 -15.30 -9.68
CA ASN A 84 7.36 -14.33 -10.63
C ASN A 84 5.84 -14.45 -10.79
N ASN A 85 5.31 -15.66 -10.88
CA ASN A 85 3.86 -15.88 -10.99
C ASN A 85 3.14 -15.48 -9.69
N SER A 86 3.70 -15.81 -8.54
CA SER A 86 3.17 -15.37 -7.24
C SER A 86 3.20 -13.84 -7.10
N ALA A 87 4.28 -13.18 -7.51
CA ALA A 87 4.38 -11.73 -7.50
C ALA A 87 3.30 -11.07 -8.38
N LYS A 88 3.14 -11.55 -9.62
CA LYS A 88 2.07 -11.07 -10.53
C LYS A 88 0.68 -11.29 -9.97
N LEU A 89 0.44 -12.43 -9.30
CA LEU A 89 -0.84 -12.71 -8.68
C LEU A 89 -1.12 -11.74 -7.51
N ILE A 90 -0.13 -11.53 -6.64
CA ILE A 90 -0.23 -10.57 -5.52
C ILE A 90 -0.49 -9.17 -6.06
N GLU A 91 0.23 -8.75 -7.09
CA GLU A 91 0.06 -7.44 -7.71
C GLU A 91 -1.35 -7.29 -8.31
N SER A 92 -1.83 -8.29 -9.04
CA SER A 92 -3.18 -8.30 -9.61
C SER A 92 -4.26 -8.24 -8.51
N GLU A 93 -4.09 -9.01 -7.44
CA GLU A 93 -5.01 -9.02 -6.30
C GLU A 93 -5.00 -7.66 -5.57
N ALA A 94 -3.82 -7.09 -5.36
CA ALA A 94 -3.65 -5.77 -4.75
C ALA A 94 -4.31 -4.67 -5.61
N ARG A 95 -4.07 -4.67 -6.92
CA ARG A 95 -4.72 -3.75 -7.87
C ARG A 95 -6.25 -3.91 -7.84
N SER A 96 -6.75 -5.14 -7.80
CA SER A 96 -8.20 -5.40 -7.72
C SER A 96 -8.81 -4.89 -6.42
N LYS A 97 -8.17 -5.16 -5.27
CA LYS A 97 -8.60 -4.65 -3.96
C LYS A 97 -8.56 -3.12 -3.91
N ALA A 98 -7.51 -2.50 -4.43
CA ALA A 98 -7.40 -1.05 -4.50
C ALA A 98 -8.55 -0.44 -5.31
N LYS A 99 -8.85 -1.00 -6.50
CA LYS A 99 -10.01 -0.57 -7.30
C LYS A 99 -11.32 -0.73 -6.54
N GLN A 100 -11.51 -1.84 -5.84
CA GLN A 100 -12.71 -2.06 -5.04
C GLN A 100 -12.86 -1.03 -3.92
N ILE A 101 -11.78 -0.73 -3.18
CA ILE A 101 -11.79 0.28 -2.12
C ILE A 101 -12.16 1.67 -2.68
N VAL A 102 -11.62 2.04 -3.85
CA VAL A 102 -11.95 3.33 -4.49
C VAL A 102 -13.42 3.38 -4.91
N LEU A 103 -13.96 2.30 -5.48
CA LEU A 103 -15.37 2.22 -5.86
C LEU A 103 -16.29 2.30 -4.64
N ASP A 104 -15.97 1.58 -3.56
CA ASP A 104 -16.74 1.60 -2.33
C ASP A 104 -16.72 3.00 -1.69
N ALA A 105 -15.55 3.66 -1.64
CA ALA A 105 -15.40 5.02 -1.14
C ALA A 105 -16.19 6.04 -1.98
N ARG A 106 -16.18 5.92 -3.32
CA ARG A 106 -16.97 6.78 -4.21
C ARG A 106 -18.48 6.60 -3.96
N LYS A 107 -18.93 5.36 -3.79
CA LYS A 107 -20.33 5.08 -3.46
C LYS A 107 -20.74 5.68 -2.13
N GLU A 108 -19.92 5.55 -1.08
CA GLU A 108 -20.17 6.18 0.21
C GLU A 108 -20.20 7.71 0.10
N TYR A 109 -19.29 8.30 -0.68
CA TYR A 109 -19.28 9.73 -0.97
C TYR A 109 -20.58 10.19 -1.62
N GLU A 110 -21.05 9.49 -2.66
CA GLU A 110 -22.31 9.81 -3.34
C GLU A 110 -23.52 9.69 -2.40
N GLU A 111 -23.55 8.69 -1.53
CA GLU A 111 -24.60 8.56 -0.52
C GLU A 111 -24.62 9.72 0.47
N ILE A 112 -23.45 10.15 0.97
CA ILE A 112 -23.31 11.29 1.88
C ILE A 112 -23.67 12.59 1.17
N TYR A 113 -23.21 12.77 -0.07
CA TYR A 113 -23.51 13.94 -0.89
C TYR A 113 -25.01 14.07 -1.09
N ASN A 114 -25.68 13.00 -1.52
CA ASN A 114 -27.13 12.99 -1.72
C ASN A 114 -27.91 13.28 -0.42
N LYS A 115 -27.48 12.73 0.71
CA LYS A 115 -28.05 13.06 2.04
C LYS A 115 -27.88 14.54 2.38
N THR A 116 -26.70 15.10 2.11
CA THR A 116 -26.39 16.51 2.38
C THR A 116 -27.27 17.44 1.54
N VAL A 117 -27.40 17.16 0.24
CA VAL A 117 -28.30 17.91 -0.66
C VAL A 117 -29.75 17.81 -0.20
N ALA A 118 -30.20 16.63 0.20
CA ALA A 118 -31.56 16.44 0.71
C ALA A 118 -31.80 17.23 2.02
N MET A 119 -30.84 17.22 2.95
CA MET A 119 -30.92 18.01 4.19
C MET A 119 -30.91 19.51 3.92
N ALA A 120 -30.08 20.00 2.99
CA ALA A 120 -30.05 21.41 2.60
C ALA A 120 -31.40 21.86 2.03
N ARG A 121 -32.04 21.03 1.18
CA ARG A 121 -33.40 21.29 0.67
C ARG A 121 -34.44 21.33 1.79
N GLN A 122 -34.37 20.41 2.75
CA GLN A 122 -35.27 20.41 3.91
C GLN A 122 -35.12 21.67 4.76
N LEU A 123 -33.87 22.16 4.94
CA LEU A 123 -33.59 23.38 5.67
C LEU A 123 -34.19 24.61 4.98
N GLU A 124 -34.11 24.70 3.65
CA GLU A 124 -34.70 25.82 2.90
C GLU A 124 -36.23 25.81 2.97
N VAL A 125 -36.84 24.62 2.91
CA VAL A 125 -38.29 24.46 3.14
C VAL A 125 -38.67 24.89 4.55
N TYR A 126 -37.92 24.44 5.56
CA TYR A 126 -38.17 24.80 6.96
C TYR A 126 -38.06 26.31 7.20
N LYS A 127 -37.00 26.94 6.67
CA LYS A 127 -36.80 28.40 6.71
C LYS A 127 -37.98 29.15 6.07
N THR A 128 -38.47 28.66 4.94
CA THR A 128 -39.65 29.22 4.27
C THR A 128 -40.90 29.10 5.14
N GLN A 129 -41.13 27.93 5.76
CA GLN A 129 -42.26 27.71 6.68
C GLN A 129 -42.19 28.62 7.91
N CYS A 130 -41.03 28.78 8.53
CA CYS A 130 -40.85 29.69 9.66
C CYS A 130 -41.13 31.15 9.25
N LYS A 131 -40.65 31.57 8.08
CA LYS A 131 -40.93 32.91 7.54
C LYS A 131 -42.43 33.12 7.31
N GLN A 132 -43.12 32.14 6.74
CA GLN A 132 -44.58 32.21 6.54
C GLN A 132 -45.35 32.26 7.86
N ALA A 133 -44.96 31.45 8.86
CA ALA A 133 -45.58 31.47 10.19
C ALA A 133 -45.41 32.83 10.89
N ALA A 134 -44.20 33.41 10.82
CA ALA A 134 -43.95 34.75 11.36
C ALA A 134 -44.75 35.83 10.61
N MET A 135 -44.81 35.76 9.27
CA MET A 135 -45.63 36.68 8.47
C MET A 135 -47.11 36.59 8.82
N ALA A 136 -47.65 35.38 9.02
CA ALA A 136 -49.03 35.19 9.44
C ALA A 136 -49.31 35.78 10.84
N GLN A 137 -48.38 35.66 11.79
CA GLN A 137 -48.50 36.30 13.10
C GLN A 137 -48.47 37.83 13.00
N VAL A 138 -47.60 38.38 12.14
CA VAL A 138 -47.56 39.82 11.85
C VAL A 138 -48.87 40.28 11.22
N GLU A 139 -49.44 39.52 10.29
CA GLU A 139 -50.73 39.82 9.67
C GLU A 139 -51.87 39.82 10.69
N ILE A 140 -51.89 38.86 11.63
CA ILE A 140 -52.85 38.83 12.74
C ILE A 140 -52.72 40.06 13.63
N LEU A 141 -51.50 40.48 13.97
CA LEU A 141 -51.25 41.68 14.79
C LEU A 141 -51.63 42.98 14.07
N ASN A 142 -51.47 43.01 12.74
CA ASN A 142 -51.85 44.15 11.91
C ASN A 142 -53.36 44.18 11.59
N GLY A 143 -54.09 43.09 11.86
CA GLY A 143 -55.53 43.05 11.69
C GLY A 143 -56.27 43.84 12.76
N ASP A 144 -57.41 44.42 12.40
CA ASP A 144 -58.28 45.24 13.26
C ASP A 144 -58.78 44.54 14.54
N MET A 145 -58.46 43.26 14.74
CA MET A 145 -58.83 42.47 15.91
C MET A 145 -58.04 42.84 17.18
N TYR A 146 -56.86 43.45 17.03
CA TYR A 146 -56.06 44.00 18.14
C TYR A 146 -55.95 45.53 18.09
N ALA A 147 -56.70 46.19 17.20
CA ALA A 147 -56.81 47.64 17.19
C ALA A 147 -57.54 48.06 18.47
N ILE A 148 -56.77 48.49 19.47
CA ILE A 148 -57.32 49.16 20.63
C ILE A 148 -57.80 50.53 20.14
N ASP A 149 -59.11 50.69 20.01
CA ASP A 149 -59.70 52.01 19.82
C ASP A 149 -59.49 52.83 21.10
N PHE A 150 -58.48 53.69 21.07
CA PHE A 150 -58.14 54.59 22.17
C PHE A 150 -59.29 55.54 22.53
N GLU A 151 -60.17 55.86 21.57
CA GLU A 151 -61.30 56.75 21.77
C GLU A 151 -62.43 56.08 22.57
N GLU A 152 -62.65 54.78 22.37
CA GLU A 152 -63.61 53.97 23.13
C GLU A 152 -63.09 53.65 24.55
N LEU A 153 -61.79 53.42 24.69
CA LEU A 153 -61.15 53.18 25.99
C LEU A 153 -61.21 54.43 26.88
N GLU A 154 -60.94 55.63 26.34
CA GLU A 154 -61.07 56.90 27.08
C GLU A 154 -62.50 57.19 27.54
N ARG A 155 -63.52 56.83 26.75
CA ARG A 155 -64.93 57.00 27.15
C ARG A 155 -65.33 56.08 28.29
N THR A 156 -64.79 54.87 28.32
CA THR A 156 -65.09 53.87 29.35
C THR A 156 -64.46 54.27 30.69
N PHE A 157 -63.26 54.86 30.67
CA PHE A 157 -62.57 55.35 31.88
C PHE A 157 -63.01 56.74 32.36
N LYS A 158 -63.76 57.51 31.56
CA LYS A 158 -64.35 58.79 31.99
C LYS A 158 -65.65 58.64 32.80
N ILE A 159 -66.09 57.42 33.08
CA ILE A 159 -67.26 57.12 33.93
C ILE A 159 -66.78 56.47 35.22
N GLU A 160 -66.18 57.27 36.10
CA GLU A 160 -66.26 57.19 37.57
C GLU A 160 -65.20 58.14 38.17
N THR A 161 -65.62 58.97 39.13
CA THR A 161 -64.86 59.96 39.95
C THR A 161 -64.97 61.44 39.57
N GLU A 162 -66.19 61.98 39.60
CA GLU A 162 -66.42 63.19 40.40
C GLU A 162 -66.39 62.76 41.87
N ASP A 163 -65.27 62.96 42.57
CA ASP A 163 -65.25 63.70 43.84
C ASP A 163 -63.83 63.80 44.39
N GLU A 164 -63.59 64.93 45.03
CA GLU A 164 -62.35 65.33 45.68
C GLU A 164 -61.86 64.33 46.75
N THR A 165 -60.55 64.38 46.98
CA THR A 165 -59.78 63.94 48.17
C THR A 165 -58.91 62.68 48.02
N LEU A 166 -57.76 62.76 48.72
CA LEU A 166 -56.63 61.83 48.86
C LEU A 166 -55.48 62.11 47.87
N GLY A 167 -54.47 62.94 48.18
CA GLY A 167 -53.87 63.16 49.49
C GLY A 167 -53.01 61.97 49.90
N PHE A 168 -51.71 62.05 49.57
CA PHE A 168 -50.59 61.24 50.06
C PHE A 168 -50.63 59.73 49.81
N ILE A 169 -49.84 59.24 48.86
CA ILE A 169 -49.01 58.03 49.06
C ILE A 169 -47.63 58.24 48.44
N GLU A 170 -46.64 57.89 49.26
CA GLU A 170 -45.20 58.11 49.19
C GLU A 170 -44.50 57.57 47.94
N GLU A 171 -43.48 58.32 47.53
CA GLU A 171 -42.38 57.89 46.69
C GLU A 171 -41.62 56.73 47.38
N LYS A 172 -41.97 55.50 47.02
CA LYS A 172 -41.16 54.32 47.32
C LYS A 172 -40.38 53.94 46.06
N GLN A 173 -39.08 54.13 46.14
CA GLN A 173 -38.12 53.58 45.19
C GLN A 173 -38.25 52.05 45.12
N GLU A 174 -38.27 51.50 43.92
CA GLU A 174 -37.89 50.10 43.71
C GLU A 174 -36.83 50.06 42.60
N GLU A 175 -35.58 49.82 43.02
CA GLU A 175 -34.45 49.54 42.14
C GLU A 175 -34.76 48.32 41.26
N VAL A 176 -34.63 48.49 39.94
CA VAL A 176 -34.52 47.35 39.04
C VAL A 176 -33.16 46.69 39.30
N ARG A 177 -33.20 45.52 39.93
CA ARG A 177 -32.06 44.60 40.06
C ARG A 177 -31.57 44.21 38.67
N ILE A 178 -30.35 44.60 38.32
CA ILE A 178 -29.61 43.98 37.23
C ILE A 178 -29.15 42.61 37.74
N ASP A 179 -29.72 41.54 37.18
CA ASP A 179 -29.35 40.16 37.50
C ASP A 179 -27.86 39.92 37.27
N LYS A 180 -27.18 39.43 38.31
CA LYS A 180 -25.75 39.05 38.34
C LYS A 180 -25.50 37.75 37.58
N ASN A 181 -25.77 37.73 36.27
CA ASN A 181 -25.45 36.57 35.43
C ASN A 181 -24.37 36.84 34.37
N SER A 182 -23.77 38.03 34.33
CA SER A 182 -22.67 38.35 33.40
C SER A 182 -21.26 37.96 33.87
N GLU A 183 -21.04 37.68 35.17
CA GLU A 183 -19.71 37.30 35.67
C GLU A 183 -19.37 35.81 35.45
N LYS A 184 -20.37 34.91 35.42
CA LYS A 184 -20.12 33.46 35.21
C LYS A 184 -19.84 33.09 33.75
N LEU A 185 -20.33 33.91 32.81
CA LEU A 185 -20.07 33.74 31.38
C LEU A 185 -18.64 34.16 31.02
N ASN A 186 -18.14 35.25 31.62
CA ASN A 186 -16.78 35.74 31.34
C ASN A 186 -15.67 34.82 31.85
N ASP A 187 -15.83 34.24 33.05
CA ASP A 187 -14.86 33.29 33.63
C ASP A 187 -14.81 31.95 32.87
N SER A 188 -15.93 31.56 32.24
CA SER A 188 -15.97 30.36 31.38
C SER A 188 -15.35 30.63 30.00
N THR A 189 -15.55 31.82 29.43
CA THR A 189 -14.95 32.18 28.15
C THR A 189 -13.44 32.36 28.22
N GLU A 190 -12.91 32.89 29.34
CA GLU A 190 -11.46 33.07 29.53
C GLU A 190 -10.75 31.71 29.70
N LYS A 191 -11.35 30.77 30.42
CA LYS A 191 -10.85 29.38 30.54
C LYS A 191 -10.88 28.60 29.23
N ILE A 192 -11.90 28.83 28.38
CA ILE A 192 -11.96 28.22 27.05
C ILE A 192 -10.88 28.82 26.15
N LEU A 193 -10.65 30.13 26.22
CA LEU A 193 -9.62 30.81 25.43
C LEU A 193 -8.20 30.34 25.81
N ASP A 194 -7.91 30.18 27.10
CA ASP A 194 -6.64 29.63 27.57
C ASP A 194 -6.44 28.16 27.18
N ALA A 195 -7.50 27.35 27.22
CA ALA A 195 -7.44 25.96 26.79
C ALA A 195 -7.19 25.82 25.27
N VAL A 196 -7.80 26.69 24.46
CA VAL A 196 -7.59 26.72 23.00
C VAL A 196 -6.18 27.19 22.65
N ASN A 197 -5.66 28.22 23.32
CA ASN A 197 -4.30 28.71 23.10
C ASN A 197 -3.25 27.67 23.51
N LYS A 198 -3.49 26.94 24.61
CA LYS A 198 -2.62 25.83 25.04
C LYS A 198 -2.64 24.67 24.03
N ALA A 199 -3.82 24.28 23.55
CA ALA A 199 -3.94 23.23 22.54
C ALA A 199 -3.27 23.59 21.20
N SER A 200 -3.27 24.88 20.82
CA SER A 200 -2.55 25.35 19.63
C SER A 200 -1.03 25.26 19.80
N SER A 201 -0.49 25.61 20.97
CA SER A 201 0.94 25.45 21.29
C SER A 201 1.36 23.98 21.28
N ASP A 202 0.55 23.10 21.88
CA ASP A 202 0.83 21.66 21.94
C ASP A 202 0.78 21.00 20.53
N LEU A 203 0.03 21.58 19.59
CA LEU A 203 -0.03 21.16 18.17
C LEU A 203 1.20 21.60 17.36
N ASP A 204 1.70 22.81 17.61
CA ASP A 204 2.92 23.31 16.96
C ASP A 204 4.15 22.50 17.42
N ASP A 205 4.24 22.18 18.71
CA ASP A 205 5.31 21.33 19.27
C ASP A 205 5.23 19.88 18.75
N ALA A 206 4.02 19.37 18.46
CA ALA A 206 3.85 18.04 17.88
C ALA A 206 4.23 17.98 16.39
N ALA A 207 3.97 19.05 15.63
CA ALA A 207 4.35 19.14 14.23
C ALA A 207 5.88 19.21 14.04
N GLU A 208 6.60 19.87 14.95
CA GLU A 208 8.05 19.96 14.92
C GLU A 208 8.70 18.59 15.20
N ASN A 209 8.18 17.83 16.16
CA ASN A 209 8.66 16.47 16.48
C ASN A 209 8.40 15.42 15.38
N VAL A 210 7.27 15.51 14.66
CA VAL A 210 6.97 14.60 13.53
C VAL A 210 7.91 14.86 12.33
N SER A 211 8.38 16.10 12.16
CA SER A 211 9.31 16.46 11.09
C SER A 211 10.73 15.91 11.32
N GLU A 212 11.17 15.84 12.58
CA GLU A 212 12.48 15.26 12.94
C GLU A 212 12.48 13.72 12.87
N GLU A 213 11.37 13.07 13.22
CA GLU A 213 11.25 11.60 13.17
C GLU A 213 11.14 11.05 11.72
N ALA A 214 10.51 11.82 10.82
CA ALA A 214 10.43 11.49 9.39
C ALA A 214 11.74 11.75 8.61
N ALA A 215 12.61 12.63 9.10
CA ALA A 215 13.93 12.88 8.50
C ALA A 215 14.95 11.79 8.86
N ALA A 216 14.84 11.18 10.05
CA ALA A 216 15.75 10.13 10.51
C ALA A 216 15.57 8.76 9.82
N THR A 217 14.45 8.54 9.13
CA THR A 217 14.14 7.29 8.41
C THR A 217 14.44 7.34 6.91
N ARG A 218 14.95 8.47 6.39
CA ARG A 218 15.06 8.76 4.95
C ARG A 218 16.49 8.86 4.41
N GLU A 219 17.49 8.39 5.15
CA GLU A 219 18.86 8.38 4.66
C GLU A 219 19.19 7.02 4.00
N ASN A 220 19.16 7.02 2.66
CA ASN A 220 19.63 6.02 1.70
C ASN A 220 18.66 4.89 1.30
N GLU A 221 17.75 5.20 0.38
CA GLU A 221 17.34 4.27 -0.68
C GLU A 221 16.96 5.10 -1.92
N GLU A 222 17.91 5.24 -2.85
CA GLU A 222 17.58 5.71 -4.21
C GLU A 222 16.72 4.64 -4.87
N LEU A 223 15.43 4.94 -5.08
CA LEU A 223 14.51 4.05 -5.76
C LEU A 223 15.06 3.69 -7.14
N THR A 224 14.94 2.42 -7.50
CA THR A 224 15.39 1.90 -8.78
C THR A 224 14.54 2.47 -9.93
N PRO A 225 15.07 2.57 -11.16
CA PRO A 225 14.31 3.09 -12.30
C PRO A 225 13.01 2.33 -12.62
N GLU A 226 12.94 1.03 -12.30
CA GLU A 226 11.70 0.23 -12.43
C GLU A 226 10.63 0.63 -11.42
N GLU A 227 11.01 0.99 -10.19
CA GLU A 227 10.07 1.45 -9.14
C GLU A 227 9.51 2.83 -9.46
N LEU A 228 10.29 3.71 -10.08
CA LEU A 228 9.78 4.98 -10.63
C LEU A 228 8.76 4.76 -11.75
N GLN A 229 9.02 3.78 -12.63
CA GLN A 229 8.15 3.49 -13.76
C GLN A 229 6.80 2.90 -13.34
N ILE A 230 6.79 2.05 -12.30
CA ILE A 230 5.56 1.51 -11.70
C ILE A 230 4.73 2.64 -11.05
N ASN A 231 5.39 3.62 -10.43
CA ASN A 231 4.72 4.74 -9.79
C ASN A 231 4.06 5.65 -10.84
N ASP A 232 4.75 5.93 -11.95
CA ASP A 232 4.18 6.71 -13.07
C ASP A 232 3.00 5.98 -13.75
N GLU A 233 3.06 4.65 -13.92
CA GLU A 233 1.94 3.85 -14.41
C GLU A 233 0.74 3.83 -13.44
N PHE A 234 1.01 3.90 -12.14
CA PHE A 234 -0.05 3.98 -11.12
C PHE A 234 -0.79 5.32 -11.19
N TYR A 235 -0.08 6.45 -11.29
CA TYR A 235 -0.72 7.77 -11.38
C TYR A 235 -1.47 7.97 -12.69
N THR A 236 -0.96 7.44 -13.80
CA THR A 236 -1.66 7.48 -15.10
C THR A 236 -2.93 6.63 -15.07
N LEU A 237 -2.92 5.43 -14.49
CA LEU A 237 -4.14 4.60 -14.37
C LEU A 237 -5.18 5.23 -13.42
N VAL A 238 -4.74 5.90 -12.34
CA VAL A 238 -5.64 6.65 -11.45
C VAL A 238 -6.26 7.83 -12.17
N ALA A 239 -5.51 8.54 -13.03
CA ALA A 239 -6.04 9.61 -13.86
C ALA A 239 -7.02 9.10 -14.94
N GLU A 240 -6.69 7.99 -15.60
CA GLU A 240 -7.52 7.37 -16.65
C GLU A 240 -8.87 6.87 -16.08
N VAL A 241 -8.87 6.30 -14.87
CA VAL A 241 -10.11 5.94 -14.15
C VAL A 241 -10.92 7.18 -13.71
N MET A 242 -10.26 8.32 -13.49
CA MET A 242 -10.94 9.58 -13.21
C MET A 242 -11.48 10.29 -14.46
N GLU A 243 -10.88 10.07 -15.63
CA GLU A 243 -11.29 10.68 -16.89
C GLU A 243 -12.38 9.87 -17.63
N ASP A 244 -12.36 8.52 -17.59
CA ASP A 244 -13.25 7.66 -18.40
C ASP A 244 -14.75 7.69 -18.00
N GLU A 245 -15.12 8.28 -16.86
CA GLU A 245 -16.55 8.47 -16.48
C GLU A 245 -16.96 9.94 -16.31
N GLY A 246 -16.11 10.89 -16.71
CA GLY A 246 -16.36 12.33 -16.59
C GLY A 246 -17.27 12.96 -17.66
N GLU A 247 -17.65 12.22 -18.71
CA GLU A 247 -18.46 12.75 -19.83
C GLU A 247 -19.97 12.44 -19.75
N GLU A 248 -20.53 12.15 -18.58
CA GLU A 248 -22.00 12.19 -18.41
C GLU A 248 -22.45 13.38 -17.54
N ASN A 249 -22.73 14.47 -18.26
CA ASN A 249 -23.97 15.24 -18.14
C ASN A 249 -24.06 16.24 -16.97
N TYR A 250 -23.32 17.35 -17.06
CA TYR A 250 -23.72 18.62 -16.46
C TYR A 250 -24.31 19.53 -17.54
N ASN A 251 -25.62 19.42 -17.78
CA ASN A 251 -26.38 20.40 -18.55
C ASN A 251 -26.40 21.74 -17.76
N GLU A 252 -25.63 22.71 -18.24
CA GLU A 252 -25.82 24.13 -17.93
C GLU A 252 -27.08 24.64 -18.64
N GLU A 253 -28.25 24.49 -18.03
CA GLU A 253 -29.40 25.33 -18.36
C GLU A 253 -30.01 25.93 -17.09
N ASN A 254 -30.20 27.25 -17.16
CA ASN A 254 -30.94 28.13 -16.26
C ASN A 254 -30.24 28.68 -15.01
N TYR A 255 -29.38 29.68 -15.23
CA TYR A 255 -29.31 30.89 -14.41
C TYR A 255 -29.12 32.11 -15.31
N ASN A 256 -30.19 32.53 -15.98
CA ASN A 256 -30.31 33.86 -16.56
C ASN A 256 -31.76 34.32 -16.35
N ASP A 257 -32.06 34.78 -15.15
CA ASP A 257 -33.07 35.80 -14.96
C ASP A 257 -32.76 36.58 -13.69
N GLU A 258 -33.00 37.88 -13.78
CA GLU A 258 -32.94 38.89 -12.71
C GLU A 258 -31.55 39.39 -12.27
N ASN A 259 -30.97 40.28 -13.08
CA ASN A 259 -30.43 41.55 -12.58
C ASN A 259 -30.29 42.58 -13.70
N ASN A 260 -31.43 43.18 -14.05
CA ASN A 260 -31.51 44.44 -14.76
C ASN A 260 -32.41 45.38 -13.96
N VAL A 261 -31.88 46.05 -12.93
CA VAL A 261 -32.40 47.32 -12.42
C VAL A 261 -31.25 48.14 -11.81
N GLU A 262 -31.08 49.36 -12.34
CA GLU A 262 -30.42 50.55 -11.78
C GLU A 262 -28.89 50.67 -11.77
N ALA A 263 -28.34 51.35 -12.80
CA ALA A 263 -27.97 52.77 -12.72
C ALA A 263 -27.78 53.38 -14.12
#